data_AF-A0A0L0SWY7-F1
#
_entry.id   AF-A0A0L0SWY7-F1
#
_cell.length_a   1.000
_cell.length_b   1.000
_cell.length_c   1.000
_cell.angle_alpha   90.00
_cell.angle_beta   90.00
_cell.angle_gamma   90.00
#
_symmetry.space_group_name_H-M   'P 1'
#
loop_
_entity.id
_entity.type
_entity.pdbx_description
1 polymer ?
#
loop_
_entity_poly.entity_id
_entity_poly.type
_entity_poly.pdbx_seq_one_letter_code
_entity_poly.pdbx_strand_id
1 'polypeptide(L)'
;MDLVPDFEDRRPGEVATPYPTDAQVPGFRMACGAYFDVMTKLGRAVMRILAVAMGQPATFFDRALARPRAQLRLLRYPAAPPGMTEARLSCGAHTDYGGITILAVDSPGLQVLVPNRTATSNSTPDVVAHPTSRAHASIHGGTWMRVPVVPGTLVVNLADMIARYTNRNFHSTLHRVVHAGVNRDRFSIPFFFDMDAETVVRVLPQFMPGGELANPEVKEVYFPDPIVFGEHLMRQVESTFGAADKRDEATVAAS
;
A
#
# COMPACT_ATOMS: atom_id res chain seq x y z
N MET A 1 4.06 2.53 14.91
CA MET A 1 4.73 1.27 15.28
C MET A 1 4.36 0.24 14.23
N ASP A 2 5.35 -0.49 13.72
CA ASP A 2 5.15 -1.57 12.76
C ASP A 2 5.06 -2.88 13.54
N LEU A 3 3.94 -3.58 13.38
CA LEU A 3 3.63 -4.84 14.05
C LEU A 3 3.53 -5.91 12.98
N VAL A 4 4.42 -6.89 13.07
CA VAL A 4 4.34 -8.14 12.30
C VAL A 4 3.70 -9.17 13.22
N PRO A 5 2.88 -10.10 12.72
CA PRO A 5 2.31 -11.15 13.56
C PRO A 5 3.45 -11.94 14.20
N ASP A 6 3.36 -12.15 15.51
CA ASP A 6 4.23 -13.10 16.21
C ASP A 6 3.71 -14.50 15.87
N PHE A 7 4.03 -15.02 14.68
CA PHE A 7 3.89 -16.44 14.42
C PHE A 7 4.89 -17.20 15.30
N GLU A 8 4.49 -18.35 15.85
CA GLU A 8 5.45 -19.27 16.51
C GLU A 8 6.56 -19.74 15.53
N ASP A 9 6.24 -19.71 14.23
CA ASP A 9 7.05 -20.01 13.03
C ASP A 9 7.75 -18.75 12.45
N ARG A 10 8.54 -18.02 13.25
CA ARG A 10 9.26 -16.85 12.70
C ARG A 10 10.19 -17.22 11.54
N ARG A 11 10.21 -16.41 10.47
CA ARG A 11 11.18 -16.61 9.39
C ARG A 11 12.59 -16.24 9.87
N PRO A 12 13.66 -16.80 9.27
CA PRO A 12 15.02 -16.39 9.57
C PRO A 12 15.19 -14.87 9.44
N GLY A 13 15.66 -14.23 10.51
CA GLY A 13 15.85 -12.77 10.56
C GLY A 13 14.65 -11.95 11.04
N GLU A 14 13.48 -12.56 11.28
CA GLU A 14 12.35 -11.85 11.91
C GLU A 14 12.57 -11.72 13.42
N VAL A 15 12.58 -10.48 13.88
CA VAL A 15 12.67 -10.14 15.30
C VAL A 15 11.26 -10.14 15.90
N ALA A 16 11.17 -10.45 17.20
CA ALA A 16 9.91 -10.31 17.93
C ALA A 16 9.38 -8.89 17.79
N THR A 17 8.07 -8.76 17.54
CA THR A 17 7.43 -7.45 17.60
C THR A 17 7.56 -6.93 19.05
N PRO A 18 8.15 -5.74 19.29
CA PRO A 18 8.44 -5.26 20.63
C PRO A 18 7.20 -4.66 21.29
N TYR A 19 6.19 -5.49 21.56
CA TYR A 19 4.96 -5.07 22.21
C TYR A 19 5.25 -4.45 23.60
N PRO A 20 4.50 -3.41 24.01
CA PRO A 20 4.51 -2.98 25.41
C PRO A 20 4.12 -4.15 26.31
N THR A 21 4.66 -4.17 27.52
CA THR A 21 4.29 -5.20 28.50
C THR A 21 2.83 -5.03 28.91
N ASP A 22 2.22 -6.10 29.39
CA ASP A 22 0.83 -6.04 29.87
C ASP A 22 0.68 -5.07 31.05
N ALA A 23 1.72 -4.90 31.86
CA ALA A 23 1.74 -3.90 32.94
C ALA A 23 1.76 -2.44 32.41
N GLN A 24 2.35 -2.20 31.23
CA GLN A 24 2.37 -0.88 30.60
C GLN A 24 1.06 -0.57 29.89
N VAL A 25 0.54 -1.52 29.11
CA VAL A 25 -0.72 -1.39 28.37
C VAL A 25 -1.48 -2.72 28.42
N PRO A 26 -2.35 -2.90 29.43
CA PRO A 26 -3.09 -4.16 29.61
C PRO A 26 -3.87 -4.57 28.36
N GLY A 27 -3.71 -5.82 27.92
CA GLY A 27 -4.44 -6.39 26.79
C GLY A 27 -4.00 -5.92 25.40
N PHE A 28 -2.99 -5.05 25.27
CA PHE A 28 -2.59 -4.48 24.00
C PHE A 28 -2.17 -5.52 22.95
N ARG A 29 -1.30 -6.45 23.35
CA ARG A 29 -0.84 -7.54 22.47
C ARG A 29 -2.00 -8.41 21.99
N MET A 30 -2.92 -8.74 22.90
CA MET A 30 -4.10 -9.55 22.60
C MET A 30 -5.04 -8.83 21.61
N ALA A 31 -5.29 -7.54 21.81
CA ALA A 31 -6.11 -6.74 20.89
C ALA A 31 -5.47 -6.63 19.49
N CYS A 32 -4.17 -6.39 19.42
CA CYS A 32 -3.45 -6.35 18.14
C CYS A 32 -3.51 -7.69 17.41
N GLY A 33 -3.29 -8.81 18.12
CA GLY A 33 -3.40 -10.16 17.54
C GLY A 33 -4.80 -10.47 17.02
N ALA A 34 -5.84 -10.18 17.82
CA ALA A 34 -7.23 -10.40 17.39
C ALA A 34 -7.59 -9.57 16.15
N TYR A 35 -7.17 -8.31 16.08
CA TYR A 35 -7.35 -7.46 14.90
C TYR A 35 -6.59 -8.03 13.69
N PHE A 36 -5.35 -8.48 13.89
CA PHE A 36 -4.52 -9.09 12.87
C PHE A 36 -5.18 -10.32 12.24
N ASP A 37 -5.76 -11.20 13.06
CA ASP A 37 -6.44 -12.41 12.59
C ASP A 37 -7.67 -12.09 11.74
N VAL A 38 -8.49 -11.13 12.19
CA VAL A 38 -9.68 -10.70 11.45
C VAL A 38 -9.29 -10.04 10.12
N MET A 39 -8.29 -9.16 10.13
CA MET A 39 -7.81 -8.51 8.91
C MET A 39 -7.13 -9.48 7.95
N THR A 40 -6.47 -10.52 8.45
CA THR A 40 -5.93 -11.61 7.62
C THR A 40 -7.05 -12.35 6.88
N LYS A 41 -8.15 -12.69 7.58
CA LYS A 41 -9.31 -13.34 6.95
C LYS A 41 -9.96 -12.44 5.91
N LEU A 42 -10.12 -11.15 6.22
CA LEU A 42 -10.64 -10.15 5.29
C LEU A 42 -9.74 -9.99 4.07
N GLY A 43 -8.43 -9.88 4.25
CA GLY A 43 -7.45 -9.75 3.17
C GLY A 43 -7.51 -10.93 2.20
N ARG A 44 -7.61 -12.17 2.72
CA ARG A 44 -7.83 -13.36 1.87
C ARG A 44 -9.14 -13.26 1.07
N ALA A 45 -10.23 -12.82 1.69
CA ALA A 45 -11.50 -12.66 1.00
C ALA A 45 -11.42 -11.62 -0.13
N VAL A 46 -10.80 -10.46 0.12
CA VAL A 46 -10.58 -9.42 -0.90
C VAL A 46 -9.70 -9.95 -2.04
N MET A 47 -8.61 -10.66 -1.73
CA MET A 47 -7.74 -11.25 -2.75
C MET A 47 -8.46 -12.27 -3.64
N ARG A 48 -9.40 -13.05 -3.09
CA ARG A 48 -10.26 -13.96 -3.88
C ARG A 48 -11.20 -13.20 -4.82
N ILE A 49 -11.77 -12.08 -4.36
CA ILE A 49 -12.59 -11.20 -5.21
C ILE A 49 -11.76 -10.64 -6.35
N LEU A 50 -10.53 -10.16 -6.06
CA LEU A 50 -9.61 -9.66 -7.07
C LEU A 50 -9.21 -10.74 -8.08
N ALA A 51 -8.94 -11.97 -7.63
CA ALA A 51 -8.66 -13.09 -8.53
C ALA A 51 -9.78 -13.30 -9.56
N VAL A 52 -11.03 -13.34 -9.10
CA VAL A 52 -12.20 -13.44 -9.98
C VAL A 52 -12.30 -12.24 -10.93
N ALA A 53 -12.11 -11.02 -10.43
CA ALA A 53 -12.12 -9.81 -11.26
C ALA A 53 -11.01 -9.79 -12.32
N MET A 54 -9.90 -10.49 -12.07
CA MET A 54 -8.80 -10.67 -13.03
C MET A 54 -9.03 -11.83 -14.00
N GLY A 55 -10.20 -12.47 -14.01
CA GLY A 55 -10.48 -13.63 -14.84
C GLY A 55 -9.73 -14.90 -14.40
N GLN A 56 -9.34 -14.99 -13.12
CA GLN A 56 -8.70 -16.15 -12.53
C GLN A 56 -9.66 -16.91 -11.61
N PRO A 57 -9.41 -18.20 -11.31
CA PRO A 57 -10.12 -18.90 -10.25
C PRO A 57 -9.95 -18.16 -8.92
N ALA A 58 -10.99 -18.16 -8.06
CA ALA A 58 -10.91 -17.51 -6.74
C ALA A 58 -9.70 -17.98 -5.91
N THR A 59 -9.24 -19.21 -6.12
CA THR A 59 -8.08 -19.84 -5.44
C THR A 59 -6.73 -19.44 -6.02
N PHE A 60 -6.67 -18.57 -7.03
CA PHE A 60 -5.44 -18.20 -7.75
C PHE A 60 -4.29 -17.78 -6.81
N PHE A 61 -4.61 -17.02 -5.76
CA PHE A 61 -3.62 -16.54 -4.81
C PHE A 61 -3.36 -17.47 -3.62
N ASP A 62 -4.06 -18.59 -3.48
CA ASP A 62 -3.99 -19.42 -2.26
C ASP A 62 -2.55 -19.89 -1.98
N ARG A 63 -1.79 -20.28 -3.03
CA ARG A 63 -0.37 -20.64 -2.90
C ARG A 63 0.49 -19.45 -2.48
N ALA A 64 0.32 -18.31 -3.15
CA ALA A 64 1.07 -17.10 -2.86
C ALA A 64 0.72 -16.50 -1.49
N LEU A 65 -0.44 -16.84 -0.95
CA LEU A 65 -0.89 -16.43 0.38
C LEU A 65 -0.80 -17.59 1.37
N ALA A 66 -0.04 -18.66 1.11
CA ALA A 66 0.15 -19.74 2.07
C ALA A 66 0.82 -19.20 3.34
N ARG A 67 1.88 -18.40 3.17
CA ARG A 67 2.52 -17.62 4.23
C ARG A 67 2.57 -16.15 3.79
N PRO A 68 1.46 -15.40 3.95
CA PRO A 68 1.41 -14.01 3.48
C PRO A 68 2.37 -13.14 4.30
N ARG A 69 2.96 -12.13 3.67
CA ARG A 69 3.67 -11.07 4.39
C ARG A 69 2.67 -9.99 4.76
N ALA A 70 2.07 -10.12 5.93
CA ALA A 70 1.11 -9.15 6.42
C ALA A 70 1.74 -8.28 7.53
N GLN A 71 1.46 -6.97 7.49
CA GLN A 71 1.97 -6.00 8.45
C GLN A 71 0.85 -5.08 8.94
N LEU A 72 0.74 -4.93 10.24
CA LEU A 72 -0.15 -3.97 10.89
C LEU A 72 0.66 -2.76 11.35
N ARG A 73 0.26 -1.56 10.97
CA ARG A 73 0.93 -0.34 11.45
C ARG A 73 -0.07 0.50 12.25
N LEU A 74 0.34 0.91 13.45
CA LEU A 74 -0.43 1.80 14.30
C LEU A 74 0.15 3.20 14.19
N LEU A 75 -0.58 4.10 13.53
CA LEU A 75 -0.17 5.50 13.30
C LEU A 75 -1.02 6.45 14.14
N ARG A 76 -0.31 7.34 14.83
CA ARG A 76 -0.87 8.54 15.48
C ARG A 76 -0.31 9.75 14.76
N TYR A 77 -1.19 10.56 14.20
CA TYR A 77 -0.87 11.88 13.67
C TYR A 77 -1.31 12.91 14.71
N PRO A 78 -0.39 13.67 15.32
CA PRO A 78 -0.74 14.68 16.31
C PRO A 78 -1.68 15.75 15.74
N ALA A 79 -2.51 16.33 16.61
CA ALA A 79 -3.33 17.50 16.27
C ALA A 79 -2.48 18.65 15.68
N ALA A 80 -3.10 19.44 14.80
CA ALA A 80 -2.44 20.61 14.22
C ALA A 80 -2.11 21.61 15.33
N PRO A 81 -0.89 22.16 15.38
CA PRO A 81 -0.65 23.33 16.19
C PRO A 81 -1.51 24.51 15.70
N PRO A 82 -1.87 25.46 16.58
CA PRO A 82 -2.65 26.63 16.21
C PRO A 82 -2.05 27.37 15.00
N GLY A 83 -2.90 27.74 14.03
CA GLY A 83 -2.48 28.45 12.82
C GLY A 83 -1.94 27.57 11.69
N MET A 84 -1.87 26.24 11.85
CA MET A 84 -1.53 25.33 10.75
C MET A 84 -2.69 25.18 9.76
N THR A 85 -2.45 25.48 8.49
CA THR A 85 -3.41 25.26 7.39
C THR A 85 -3.22 23.89 6.73
N GLU A 86 -4.22 23.43 5.96
CA GLU A 86 -4.23 22.09 5.33
C GLU A 86 -3.08 21.82 4.34
N ALA A 87 -2.26 22.82 4.00
CA ALA A 87 -1.24 22.72 2.96
C ALA A 87 -0.02 21.85 3.34
N ARG A 88 0.14 21.44 4.61
CA ARG A 88 1.28 20.60 5.03
C ARG A 88 0.97 19.10 4.89
N LEU A 89 1.83 18.42 4.13
CA LEU A 89 1.84 16.96 3.98
C LEU A 89 2.35 16.32 5.27
N SER A 90 1.57 15.40 5.85
CA SER A 90 2.02 14.52 6.93
C SER A 90 2.70 13.27 6.37
N CYS A 91 2.31 12.85 5.17
CA CYS A 91 2.97 11.79 4.41
C CYS A 91 2.93 12.17 2.93
N GLY A 92 4.08 12.09 2.25
CA GLY A 92 4.22 12.40 0.83
C GLY A 92 3.39 11.49 -0.08
N ALA A 93 3.26 11.88 -1.35
CA ALA A 93 2.60 11.05 -2.35
C ALA A 93 3.41 9.76 -2.61
N HIS A 94 2.75 8.61 -2.51
CA HIS A 94 3.34 7.30 -2.76
C HIS A 94 2.28 6.28 -3.19
N THR A 95 2.75 5.14 -3.67
CA THR A 95 1.98 3.91 -3.83
C THR A 95 2.46 2.87 -2.82
N ASP A 96 1.60 1.91 -2.51
CA ASP A 96 1.96 0.76 -1.70
C ASP A 96 2.63 -0.31 -2.59
N TYR A 97 3.67 -0.97 -2.09
CA TYR A 97 4.47 -1.92 -2.89
C TYR A 97 3.82 -3.30 -3.05
N GLY A 98 2.85 -3.61 -2.20
CA GLY A 98 2.37 -4.96 -1.94
C GLY A 98 1.18 -5.40 -2.78
N GLY A 99 0.32 -6.23 -2.19
CA GLY A 99 -0.92 -6.72 -2.79
C GLY A 99 -2.08 -5.75 -2.57
N ILE A 100 -2.51 -5.61 -1.32
CA ILE A 100 -3.57 -4.68 -0.92
C ILE A 100 -3.26 -4.05 0.44
N THR A 101 -3.84 -2.88 0.68
CA THR A 101 -3.85 -2.24 2.01
C THR A 101 -5.29 -2.09 2.49
N ILE A 102 -5.58 -2.57 3.69
CA ILE A 102 -6.87 -2.39 4.36
C ILE A 102 -6.67 -1.41 5.51
N LEU A 103 -7.47 -0.35 5.55
CA LEU A 103 -7.20 0.79 6.41
C LEU A 103 -8.43 1.17 7.23
N ALA A 104 -8.26 1.19 8.55
CA ALA A 104 -9.18 1.84 9.47
C ALA A 104 -8.69 3.26 9.79
N VAL A 105 -9.58 4.24 9.71
CA VAL A 105 -9.31 5.66 10.00
C VAL A 105 -10.44 6.25 10.83
N ASP A 106 -10.09 7.15 11.75
CA ASP A 106 -11.06 7.82 12.63
C ASP A 106 -11.37 9.26 12.23
N SER A 107 -10.64 9.80 11.26
CA SER A 107 -10.71 11.21 10.86
C SER A 107 -10.13 11.46 9.46
N PRO A 108 -10.58 12.55 8.80
CA PRO A 108 -10.10 12.89 7.46
C PRO A 108 -8.59 13.17 7.42
N GLY A 109 -8.00 13.04 6.24
CA GLY A 109 -6.57 13.35 6.02
C GLY A 109 -5.97 12.57 4.85
N LEU A 110 -6.51 11.39 4.55
CA LEU A 110 -6.11 10.63 3.37
C LEU A 110 -6.63 11.31 2.09
N GLN A 111 -5.73 11.47 1.11
CA GLN A 111 -6.07 11.89 -0.25
C GLN A 111 -5.54 10.88 -1.25
N VAL A 112 -6.33 10.63 -2.29
CA VAL A 112 -5.97 9.78 -3.44
C VAL A 112 -5.95 10.63 -4.69
N LEU A 113 -5.00 10.38 -5.59
CA LEU A 113 -4.97 11.05 -6.89
C LEU A 113 -5.96 10.35 -7.83
N VAL A 114 -6.96 11.09 -8.26
CA VAL A 114 -7.93 10.61 -9.25
C VAL A 114 -7.57 11.20 -10.61
N PRO A 115 -7.52 10.40 -11.68
CA PRO A 115 -7.21 10.88 -13.03
C PRO A 115 -8.23 11.93 -13.50
N ASN A 116 -7.79 13.02 -14.14
CA ASN A 116 -8.72 13.93 -14.80
C ASN A 116 -9.20 13.29 -16.11
N ARG A 117 -10.47 12.87 -16.18
CA ARG A 117 -11.10 12.53 -17.45
C ARG A 117 -11.46 13.83 -18.17
N THR A 118 -10.61 14.34 -19.07
CA THR A 118 -11.06 15.38 -20.00
C THR A 118 -11.92 14.73 -21.08
N ALA A 119 -13.15 15.21 -21.25
CA ALA A 119 -14.14 14.69 -22.20
C ALA A 119 -13.75 14.82 -23.69
N THR A 120 -12.53 15.29 -24.00
CA THR A 120 -12.07 15.60 -25.36
C THR A 120 -10.84 14.80 -25.78
N SER A 121 -10.33 13.89 -24.94
CA SER A 121 -9.22 13.02 -25.27
C SER A 121 -9.72 11.57 -25.34
N ASN A 122 -9.79 11.00 -26.54
CA ASN A 122 -10.00 9.56 -26.75
C ASN A 122 -8.76 8.73 -26.35
N SER A 123 -7.85 9.29 -25.56
CA SER A 123 -6.80 8.57 -24.87
C SER A 123 -7.12 8.57 -23.38
N THR A 124 -7.21 7.38 -22.80
CA THR A 124 -7.19 7.19 -21.36
C THR A 124 -5.99 7.94 -20.79
N PRO A 125 -6.18 8.83 -19.79
CA PRO A 125 -5.05 9.50 -19.18
C PRO A 125 -4.13 8.43 -18.59
N ASP A 126 -2.90 8.38 -19.10
CA ASP A 126 -1.79 7.63 -18.53
C ASP A 126 -1.59 8.12 -17.11
N VAL A 127 -2.25 7.48 -16.16
CA VAL A 127 -2.02 7.77 -14.76
C VAL A 127 -0.75 7.04 -14.43
N VAL A 128 0.34 7.77 -14.59
CA VAL A 128 1.68 7.29 -14.31
C VAL A 128 1.76 7.00 -12.80
N ALA A 129 1.34 5.82 -12.38
CA ALA A 129 1.69 5.25 -11.09
C ALA A 129 3.09 4.62 -11.23
N HIS A 130 4.07 5.41 -10.78
CA HIS A 130 5.53 5.25 -10.63
C HIS A 130 6.26 4.19 -11.49
N PRO A 131 7.33 4.57 -12.24
CA PRO A 131 8.36 3.62 -12.66
C PRO A 131 9.07 3.07 -11.42
N THR A 132 9.54 1.83 -11.44
CA THR A 132 10.21 1.14 -10.32
C THR A 132 11.59 1.75 -9.93
N SER A 133 11.82 3.03 -10.17
CA SER A 133 13.01 3.79 -9.78
C SER A 133 12.64 5.26 -9.55
N ARG A 134 13.34 5.94 -8.65
CA ARG A 134 13.17 7.32 -8.13
C ARG A 134 12.93 8.48 -9.13
N ALA A 135 12.77 8.22 -10.43
CA ALA A 135 12.34 9.25 -11.36
C ALA A 135 10.84 9.48 -11.18
N HIS A 136 10.52 10.54 -10.44
CA HIS A 136 9.25 11.26 -10.45
C HIS A 136 8.36 10.82 -11.63
N ALA A 137 7.34 10.00 -11.36
CA ALA A 137 6.19 10.02 -12.24
C ALA A 137 5.71 11.46 -12.24
N SER A 138 5.99 12.19 -13.31
CA SER A 138 5.44 13.51 -13.49
C SER A 138 3.92 13.33 -13.42
N ILE A 139 3.31 13.86 -12.37
CA ILE A 139 1.86 13.89 -12.16
C ILE A 139 1.32 14.86 -13.23
N HIS A 140 1.25 14.41 -14.47
CA HIS A 140 0.68 15.18 -15.56
C HIS A 140 -0.81 14.85 -15.61
N GLY A 141 -1.58 15.62 -14.82
CA GLY A 141 -3.03 15.52 -14.79
C GLY A 141 -3.56 14.63 -13.66
N GLY A 142 -4.67 15.08 -13.06
CA GLY A 142 -5.32 14.42 -11.93
C GLY A 142 -5.70 15.41 -10.84
N THR A 143 -6.72 15.04 -10.06
CA THR A 143 -7.24 15.81 -8.94
C THR A 143 -7.06 15.00 -7.66
N TRP A 144 -6.44 15.60 -6.64
CA TRP A 144 -6.36 15.01 -5.31
C TRP A 144 -7.75 15.02 -4.66
N MET A 145 -8.34 13.83 -4.50
CA MET A 145 -9.63 13.64 -3.86
C MET A 145 -9.41 13.23 -2.40
N ARG A 146 -10.15 13.86 -1.48
CA ARG A 146 -10.19 13.44 -0.08
C ARG A 146 -11.00 12.16 0.05
N VAL A 147 -10.46 11.17 0.75
CA VAL A 147 -11.20 9.95 1.08
C VAL A 147 -12.13 10.27 2.26
N PRO A 148 -13.46 10.12 2.12
CA PRO A 148 -14.39 10.37 3.20
C PRO A 148 -14.22 9.33 4.32
N VAL A 149 -14.47 9.75 5.57
CA VAL A 149 -14.56 8.83 6.69
C VAL A 149 -16.02 8.41 6.83
N VAL A 150 -16.32 7.17 6.49
CA VAL A 150 -17.67 6.60 6.61
C VAL A 150 -17.70 5.67 7.82
N PRO A 151 -18.50 5.95 8.86
CA PRO A 151 -18.59 5.10 10.04
C PRO A 151 -18.91 3.63 9.70
N GLY A 152 -18.25 2.70 10.37
CA GLY A 152 -18.45 1.26 10.15
C GLY A 152 -17.84 0.70 8.86
N THR A 153 -16.98 1.46 8.17
CA THR A 153 -16.33 1.01 6.94
C THR A 153 -14.81 0.98 7.06
N LEU A 154 -14.18 0.24 6.15
CA LEU A 154 -12.73 0.20 5.96
C LEU A 154 -12.42 0.70 4.56
N VAL A 155 -11.29 1.39 4.41
CA VAL A 155 -10.75 1.76 3.11
C VAL A 155 -9.92 0.57 2.60
N VAL A 156 -10.13 0.16 1.35
CA VAL A 156 -9.30 -0.86 0.69
C VAL A 156 -8.59 -0.21 -0.48
N ASN A 157 -7.26 -0.33 -0.51
CA ASN A 157 -6.40 0.14 -1.56
C ASN A 157 -5.74 -1.03 -2.31
N LEU A 158 -5.61 -0.90 -3.63
CA LEU A 158 -4.79 -1.80 -4.45
C LEU A 158 -3.37 -1.27 -4.53
N ALA A 159 -2.41 -2.19 -4.53
CA ALA A 159 -0.99 -1.89 -4.50
C ALA A 159 -0.27 -2.41 -5.76
N ASP A 160 1.04 -2.18 -5.83
CA ASP A 160 1.84 -2.34 -7.04
C ASP A 160 1.83 -3.78 -7.61
N MET A 161 1.69 -4.81 -6.77
CA MET A 161 1.65 -6.20 -7.27
C MET A 161 0.38 -6.50 -8.05
N ILE A 162 -0.76 -5.93 -7.63
CA ILE A 162 -2.03 -6.07 -8.37
C ILE A 162 -1.98 -5.29 -9.67
N ALA A 163 -1.40 -4.08 -9.65
CA ALA A 163 -1.16 -3.31 -10.88
C ALA A 163 -0.25 -4.07 -11.85
N ARG A 164 0.74 -4.80 -11.34
CA ARG A 164 1.64 -5.64 -12.14
C ARG A 164 0.94 -6.84 -12.76
N TYR A 165 0.15 -7.60 -12.00
CA TYR A 165 -0.61 -8.74 -12.56
C TYR A 165 -1.52 -8.31 -13.72
N THR A 166 -2.05 -7.10 -13.63
CA THR A 166 -3.05 -6.57 -14.56
C THR A 166 -2.50 -5.63 -15.62
N ASN A 167 -1.17 -5.50 -15.75
CA ASN A 167 -0.56 -4.56 -16.69
C ASN A 167 -1.13 -3.12 -16.59
N ARG A 168 -1.40 -2.67 -15.36
CA ARG A 168 -2.06 -1.39 -15.02
C ARG A 168 -3.54 -1.25 -15.42
N ASN A 169 -4.23 -2.32 -15.80
CA ASN A 169 -5.70 -2.29 -15.90
C ASN A 169 -6.34 -2.04 -14.53
N PHE A 170 -5.74 -2.58 -13.46
CA PHE A 170 -6.01 -2.14 -12.09
C PHE A 170 -4.87 -1.24 -11.65
N HIS A 171 -5.19 -0.12 -11.02
CA HIS A 171 -4.19 0.87 -10.65
C HIS A 171 -3.77 0.74 -9.20
N SER A 172 -2.47 0.86 -8.96
CA SER A 172 -1.95 1.15 -7.63
C SER A 172 -2.30 2.59 -7.30
N THR A 173 -3.07 2.82 -6.24
CA THR A 173 -3.60 4.16 -5.98
C THR A 173 -2.50 5.05 -5.42
N LEU A 174 -2.12 6.08 -6.17
CA LEU A 174 -1.25 7.13 -5.66
C LEU A 174 -2.00 7.90 -4.58
N HIS A 175 -1.45 7.91 -3.37
CA HIS A 175 -2.10 8.51 -2.21
C HIS A 175 -1.12 9.26 -1.33
N ARG A 176 -1.64 10.19 -0.52
CA ARG A 176 -0.88 11.01 0.41
C ARG A 176 -1.70 11.30 1.66
N VAL A 177 -1.05 11.75 2.73
CA VAL A 177 -1.73 12.20 3.94
C VAL A 177 -1.46 13.68 4.14
N VAL A 178 -2.54 14.46 4.27
CA VAL A 178 -2.50 15.88 4.58
C VAL A 178 -3.06 16.13 5.97
N HIS A 179 -2.62 17.22 6.59
CA HIS A 179 -3.28 17.66 7.81
C HIS A 179 -4.68 18.19 7.48
N ALA A 180 -5.74 17.55 7.97
CA ALA A 180 -7.12 17.95 7.66
C ALA A 180 -7.66 19.07 8.59
N GLY A 181 -6.78 19.92 9.11
CA GLY A 181 -7.14 21.00 10.06
C GLY A 181 -7.84 20.56 11.35
N VAL A 182 -7.82 19.26 11.70
CA VAL A 182 -8.55 18.76 12.86
C VAL A 182 -7.75 19.05 14.14
N ASN A 183 -8.40 19.67 15.13
CA ASN A 183 -7.79 19.98 16.43
C ASN A 183 -7.83 18.77 17.39
N ARG A 184 -7.57 17.57 16.86
CA ARG A 184 -7.41 16.34 17.64
C ARG A 184 -6.44 15.43 16.92
N ASP A 185 -5.88 14.49 17.67
CA ASP A 185 -5.06 13.44 17.08
C ASP A 185 -5.88 12.60 16.10
N ARG A 186 -5.24 12.23 14.99
CA ARG A 186 -5.78 11.31 13.99
C ARG A 186 -5.12 9.95 14.16
N PHE A 187 -5.94 8.91 14.26
CA PHE A 187 -5.48 7.53 14.27
C PHE A 187 -5.74 6.86 12.92
N SER A 188 -4.73 6.13 12.45
CA SER A 188 -4.74 5.45 11.17
C SER A 188 -4.10 4.08 11.35
N ILE A 189 -4.84 3.03 11.02
CA ILE A 189 -4.44 1.65 11.26
C ILE A 189 -4.42 0.91 9.91
N PRO A 190 -3.39 1.12 9.07
CA PRO A 190 -3.21 0.35 7.86
C PRO A 190 -2.75 -1.07 8.17
N PHE A 191 -3.34 -2.01 7.47
CA PHE A 191 -3.01 -3.42 7.42
C PHE A 191 -2.61 -3.77 5.99
N PHE A 192 -1.32 -3.96 5.77
CA PHE A 192 -0.75 -4.37 4.49
C PHE A 192 -0.87 -5.88 4.39
N PHE A 193 -1.46 -6.39 3.31
CA PHE A 193 -1.69 -7.81 3.11
C PHE A 193 -1.06 -8.27 1.81
N ASP A 194 0.15 -8.83 1.94
CA ASP A 194 0.99 -9.14 0.81
C ASP A 194 1.26 -10.63 0.64
N MET A 195 1.82 -10.95 -0.52
CA MET A 195 2.14 -12.30 -0.95
C MET A 195 3.38 -12.82 -0.20
N ASP A 196 3.62 -14.12 -0.31
CA ASP A 196 4.86 -14.72 0.15
C ASP A 196 6.05 -14.11 -0.61
N ALA A 197 7.19 -13.97 0.05
CA ALA A 197 8.42 -13.39 -0.48
C ALA A 197 8.89 -14.09 -1.77
N GLU A 198 8.69 -15.40 -1.87
CA GLU A 198 9.10 -16.20 -3.03
C GLU A 198 8.13 -16.12 -4.21
N THR A 199 7.01 -15.40 -4.04
CA THR A 199 6.00 -15.29 -5.09
C THR A 199 6.58 -14.60 -6.32
N VAL A 200 6.48 -15.27 -7.46
CA VAL A 200 6.79 -14.68 -8.77
C VAL A 200 5.57 -13.94 -9.31
N VAL A 201 5.72 -12.64 -9.51
CA VAL A 201 4.67 -11.74 -10.03
C VAL A 201 4.99 -11.39 -11.48
N ARG A 202 4.03 -11.65 -12.37
CA ARG A 202 4.13 -11.37 -13.81
C ARG A 202 2.77 -10.91 -14.34
N VAL A 203 2.77 -10.17 -15.45
CA VAL A 203 1.55 -9.82 -16.16
C VAL A 203 0.82 -11.09 -16.58
N LEU A 204 -0.49 -11.15 -16.32
CA LEU A 204 -1.32 -12.27 -16.73
C LEU A 204 -1.62 -12.18 -18.24
N PRO A 205 -1.70 -13.31 -18.96
CA PRO A 205 -1.90 -13.31 -20.41
C PRO A 205 -3.11 -12.48 -20.89
N GLN A 206 -4.22 -12.51 -20.16
CA GLN A 206 -5.44 -11.77 -20.48
C GLN A 206 -5.30 -10.25 -20.35
N PHE A 207 -4.25 -9.75 -19.70
CA PHE A 207 -3.92 -8.32 -19.59
C PHE A 207 -2.72 -7.91 -20.47
N MET A 208 -2.13 -8.83 -21.23
CA MET A 208 -1.15 -8.48 -22.27
C MET A 208 -1.83 -7.70 -23.40
N PRO A 209 -1.12 -6.87 -24.18
CA PRO A 209 -1.70 -6.20 -25.35
C PRO A 209 -2.45 -7.17 -26.27
N GLY A 210 -3.73 -6.89 -26.53
CA GLY A 210 -4.63 -7.76 -27.30
C GLY A 210 -5.29 -8.90 -26.51
N GLY A 211 -5.03 -9.01 -25.20
CA GLY A 211 -5.70 -9.95 -24.30
C GLY A 211 -7.16 -9.58 -24.02
N GLU A 212 -7.96 -10.56 -23.61
CA GLU A 212 -9.41 -10.44 -23.42
C GLU A 212 -9.82 -9.36 -22.41
N LEU A 213 -9.02 -9.16 -21.35
CA LEU A 213 -9.27 -8.17 -20.30
C LEU A 213 -8.35 -6.95 -20.40
N ALA A 214 -7.52 -6.87 -21.44
CA ALA A 214 -6.57 -5.78 -21.62
C ALA A 214 -7.28 -4.49 -22.00
N ASN A 215 -6.73 -3.35 -21.57
CA ASN A 215 -7.19 -2.07 -22.08
C ASN A 215 -6.83 -2.01 -23.58
N PRO A 216 -7.79 -1.86 -24.51
CA PRO A 216 -7.52 -1.90 -25.94
C PRO A 216 -6.60 -0.75 -26.41
N GLU A 217 -6.48 0.32 -25.64
CA GLU A 217 -5.60 1.45 -25.92
C GLU A 217 -4.13 1.15 -25.56
N VAL A 218 -3.90 0.23 -24.62
CA VAL A 218 -2.54 -0.16 -24.18
C VAL A 218 -1.93 -1.11 -25.22
N LYS A 219 -0.84 -0.67 -25.84
CA LYS A 219 -0.11 -1.45 -26.87
C LYS A 219 1.17 -2.11 -26.36
N GLU A 220 1.58 -1.76 -25.14
CA GLU A 220 2.84 -2.20 -24.54
C GLU A 220 2.61 -3.02 -23.27
N VAL A 221 3.60 -3.84 -22.93
CA VAL A 221 3.66 -4.51 -21.63
C VAL A 221 4.47 -3.61 -20.70
N TYR A 222 3.81 -2.92 -19.76
CA TYR A 222 4.47 -2.02 -18.81
C TYR A 222 5.40 -2.77 -17.84
N PHE A 223 5.14 -4.06 -17.63
CA PHE A 223 5.91 -4.92 -16.74
C PHE A 223 6.38 -6.20 -17.46
N PRO A 224 7.32 -6.09 -18.41
CA PRO A 224 7.69 -7.21 -19.28
C PRO A 224 8.36 -8.35 -18.52
N ASP A 225 9.18 -8.01 -17.53
CA ASP A 225 9.95 -8.99 -16.77
C ASP A 225 9.22 -9.42 -15.49
N PRO A 226 9.08 -10.74 -15.23
CA PRO A 226 8.65 -11.24 -13.93
C PRO A 226 9.57 -10.75 -12.80
N ILE A 227 9.01 -10.57 -11.60
CA ILE A 227 9.78 -10.25 -10.39
C ILE A 227 9.48 -11.25 -9.28
N VAL A 228 10.43 -11.42 -8.36
CA VAL A 228 10.19 -12.07 -7.07
C VAL A 228 9.77 -11.01 -6.06
N PHE A 229 8.64 -11.21 -5.37
CA PHE A 229 8.04 -10.18 -4.51
C PHE A 229 8.99 -9.72 -3.39
N GLY A 230 9.64 -10.66 -2.70
CA GLY A 230 10.56 -10.36 -1.60
C GLY A 230 11.74 -9.50 -2.02
N GLU A 231 12.35 -9.81 -3.18
CA GLU A 231 13.45 -9.02 -3.74
C GLU A 231 13.00 -7.62 -4.17
N HIS A 232 11.79 -7.51 -4.70
CA HIS A 232 11.21 -6.20 -5.03
C HIS A 232 10.96 -5.37 -3.77
N LEU A 233 10.34 -5.97 -2.75
CA LEU A 233 10.05 -5.32 -1.47
C LEU A 233 11.33 -4.80 -0.80
N MET A 234 12.39 -5.60 -0.73
CA MET A 234 13.67 -5.18 -0.14
C MET A 234 14.27 -3.98 -0.87
N ARG A 235 14.28 -3.99 -2.22
CA ARG A 235 14.75 -2.85 -3.01
C ARG A 235 13.96 -1.57 -2.74
N GLN A 236 12.64 -1.66 -2.57
CA GLN A 236 11.81 -0.50 -2.27
C GLN A 236 12.02 0.04 -0.84
N VAL A 237 12.16 -0.86 0.13
CA VAL A 237 12.48 -0.52 1.52
C VAL A 237 13.85 0.17 1.60
N GLU A 238 14.88 -0.37 0.95
CA GLU A 238 16.22 0.24 0.89
C GLU A 238 16.19 1.61 0.21
N SER A 239 15.44 1.76 -0.89
CA SER A 239 15.28 3.04 -1.58
C SER A 239 14.62 4.11 -0.68
N THR A 240 13.67 3.69 0.16
CA THR A 240 12.87 4.58 1.00
C THR A 240 13.58 4.95 2.30
N PHE A 241 14.16 3.97 3.00
CA PHE A 241 14.76 4.14 4.32
C PHE A 241 16.29 4.17 4.32
N GLY A 242 16.95 3.47 3.39
CA GLY A 242 18.43 3.45 3.31
C GLY A 242 19.06 4.78 2.90
N ALA A 243 18.27 5.75 2.42
CA ALA A 243 18.70 7.12 2.18
C ALA A 243 18.35 8.12 3.30
N ALA A 244 17.61 7.68 4.33
CA ALA A 244 17.44 8.44 5.56
C ALA A 244 18.67 8.26 6.46
N ASP A 245 19.13 7.02 6.66
CA ASP A 245 20.34 6.71 7.46
C ASP A 245 21.58 7.46 6.97
N LYS A 246 21.81 7.50 5.64
CA LYS A 246 22.98 8.22 5.08
C LYS A 246 22.92 9.74 5.24
N ARG A 247 21.73 10.32 5.45
CA ARG A 247 21.57 11.76 5.72
C ARG A 247 21.83 12.09 7.18
N ASP A 248 21.45 11.19 8.09
CA ASP A 248 21.73 11.34 9.51
C ASP A 248 23.22 11.16 9.82
N GLU A 249 23.90 10.19 9.17
CA GLU A 249 25.36 10.01 9.27
C GLU A 249 26.15 11.23 8.77
N ALA A 250 25.74 11.84 7.65
CA ALA A 250 26.39 13.03 7.11
C ALA A 250 26.19 14.28 7.98
N THR A 251 25.09 14.35 8.74
CA THR A 251 24.80 15.46 9.66
C THR A 251 25.61 15.33 10.96
N VAL A 252 25.85 14.11 11.43
CA VAL A 252 26.71 13.82 12.59
C VAL A 252 28.20 13.98 12.26
N ALA A 253 28.61 13.68 11.02
CA ALA A 253 30.00 13.86 10.59
C ALA A 253 30.38 15.33 10.31
N ALA A 254 29.41 16.23 10.26
CA ALA A 254 29.59 17.67 10.01
C ALA A 254 29.45 18.53 11.28
N SER A 255 29.38 17.91 12.46
CA SER A 255 29.26 18.56 13.78
C SER A 255 30.43 18.28 14.70
#